data_AF-A0A1N7DS15-F1
#
_entry.id   AF-A0A1N7DS15-F1
#
_cell.length_a   1.000
_cell.length_b   1.000
_cell.length_c   1.000
_cell.angle_alpha   90.00
_cell.angle_beta   90.00
_cell.angle_gamma   90.00
#
_symmetry.space_group_name_H-M   'P 1'
#
loop_
_entity.id
_entity.type
_entity.pdbx_description
1 polymer ?
#
loop_
_entity_poly.entity_id
_entity_poly.type
_entity_poly.pdbx_seq_one_letter_code
_entity_poly.pdbx_strand_id
1 'polypeptide(L)'
;MANLGFFELLLFGVIALIVLGPEKLPVAARTLGRWYRTFRQASARLQHEISSELQLLETQEMLKKELAQIRQSEADMKAQMDKLQQSINQSNRQATSAWREIADMADAQSATLPMTNRWFLLGEYDRKHRLPPAPFLPNHTADPLLNKAVAQEHQS
;
A
#
# COMPACT_ATOMS: atom_id res chain seq x y z
N MET A 1 -6.04 22.26 -27.90
CA MET A 1 -6.38 23.62 -28.34
C MET A 1 -7.79 23.90 -27.84
N ALA A 2 -7.93 24.68 -26.76
CA ALA A 2 -9.24 25.12 -26.29
C ALA A 2 -9.49 26.51 -26.88
N ASN A 3 -10.00 26.54 -28.11
CA ASN A 3 -10.60 27.75 -28.62
C ASN A 3 -11.95 27.82 -27.91
N LEU A 4 -12.12 28.83 -27.07
CA LEU A 4 -13.36 29.10 -26.34
C LEU A 4 -13.79 30.50 -26.81
N GLY A 5 -14.27 30.54 -28.04
CA GLY A 5 -14.74 31.73 -28.73
C GLY A 5 -16.17 32.08 -28.35
N PHE A 6 -16.57 33.30 -28.72
CA PHE A 6 -17.92 33.80 -28.50
C PHE A 6 -19.00 32.87 -29.09
N PHE A 7 -18.75 32.30 -30.29
CA PHE A 7 -19.69 31.39 -30.95
C PHE A 7 -19.88 30.06 -30.21
N GLU A 8 -18.83 29.51 -29.60
CA GLU A 8 -18.93 28.25 -28.84
C GLU A 8 -19.70 28.45 -27.54
N LEU A 9 -19.51 29.59 -26.87
CA LEU A 9 -20.32 29.98 -25.71
C LEU A 9 -21.79 30.17 -26.08
N LEU A 10 -22.08 30.80 -27.22
CA LEU A 10 -23.44 30.99 -27.71
C LEU A 10 -24.12 29.66 -28.02
N LEU A 11 -23.42 28.74 -28.72
CA LEU A 11 -23.92 27.40 -28.99
C LEU A 11 -24.21 26.62 -27.70
N PHE A 12 -23.31 26.67 -26.72
CA PHE A 12 -23.53 26.07 -25.40
C PHE A 12 -24.72 26.71 -24.68
N GLY A 13 -24.90 28.03 -24.79
CA GLY A 13 -26.05 28.74 -24.25
C GLY A 13 -27.36 28.24 -24.85
N VAL A 14 -27.43 28.04 -26.17
CA VAL A 14 -28.60 27.48 -26.85
C VAL A 14 -28.89 26.05 -26.37
N ILE A 15 -27.86 25.19 -26.28
CA ILE A 15 -28.02 23.82 -25.77
C ILE A 15 -28.55 23.84 -24.33
N ALA A 16 -28.00 24.71 -23.48
CA ALA A 16 -28.43 24.84 -22.10
C ALA A 16 -29.87 25.39 -21.99
N LEU A 17 -30.31 26.26 -22.91
CA LEU A 17 -31.70 26.71 -23.00
C LEU A 17 -32.64 25.58 -23.36
N ILE A 18 -32.24 24.68 -24.27
CA ILE A 18 -33.06 23.53 -24.68
C ILE A 18 -33.17 22.51 -23.53
N VAL A 19 -32.05 22.18 -22.88
CA VAL A 19 -32.01 21.15 -21.83
C VAL A 19 -32.65 21.62 -20.53
N LEU A 20 -32.30 22.83 -20.08
CA LEU A 20 -32.72 23.34 -18.78
C LEU A 20 -34.00 24.18 -18.88
N GLY A 21 -34.27 24.76 -20.04
CA GLY A 21 -35.37 25.68 -20.28
C GLY A 21 -34.96 27.15 -20.07
N PRO A 22 -35.56 28.10 -20.82
CA PRO A 22 -35.25 29.53 -20.74
C PRO A 22 -35.53 30.15 -19.37
N GLU A 23 -36.45 29.58 -18.60
CA GLU A 23 -36.78 30.09 -17.27
C GLU A 23 -35.79 29.67 -16.19
N LYS A 24 -35.11 28.52 -16.37
CA LYS A 24 -34.28 27.90 -15.33
C LYS A 24 -32.81 28.23 -15.46
N LEU A 25 -32.32 28.51 -16.68
CA LEU A 25 -30.97 29.01 -16.93
C LEU A 25 -30.60 30.27 -16.13
N PRO A 26 -31.40 31.36 -16.13
CA PRO A 26 -31.09 32.56 -15.35
C PRO A 26 -31.12 32.29 -13.84
N VAL A 27 -31.96 31.36 -13.38
CA VAL A 27 -32.00 30.93 -11.97
C VAL A 27 -30.71 30.19 -11.61
N ALA A 28 -30.26 29.25 -12.43
CA ALA A 28 -29.00 28.53 -12.23
C ALA A 28 -27.78 29.45 -12.24
N ALA A 29 -27.71 30.39 -13.19
CA ALA A 29 -26.63 31.38 -13.25
C ALA A 29 -26.59 32.28 -12.01
N ARG A 30 -27.75 32.70 -11.48
CA ARG A 30 -27.84 33.47 -10.23
C ARG A 30 -27.37 32.67 -9.01
N THR A 31 -27.71 31.39 -8.93
CA THR A 31 -27.28 30.50 -7.85
C THR A 31 -25.77 30.27 -7.87
N LEU A 32 -25.22 29.91 -9.05
CA LEU A 32 -23.78 29.75 -9.25
C LEU A 32 -23.02 31.04 -9.01
N GLY A 33 -23.54 32.18 -9.48
CA GLY A 33 -22.95 33.50 -9.24
C GLY A 33 -22.89 33.86 -7.76
N ARG A 34 -23.92 33.50 -6.99
CA ARG A 34 -23.93 33.70 -5.52
C ARG A 34 -22.87 32.82 -4.85
N TRP A 35 -22.76 31.56 -5.22
CA TRP A 35 -21.74 30.65 -4.69
C TRP A 35 -20.32 31.08 -5.06
N TYR A 36 -20.09 31.45 -6.31
CA TYR A 36 -18.81 31.99 -6.76
C TYR A 36 -18.42 33.26 -6.01
N ARG A 37 -19.38 34.15 -5.75
CA ARG A 37 -19.15 35.37 -4.96
C ARG A 37 -18.76 35.02 -3.52
N THR A 38 -19.45 34.08 -2.88
CA THR A 38 -19.11 33.63 -1.53
C THR A 38 -17.73 32.97 -1.48
N PHE A 39 -17.42 32.10 -2.44
CA PHE A 39 -16.10 31.47 -2.57
C PHE A 39 -15.01 32.52 -2.77
N ARG A 40 -15.20 33.48 -3.68
CA ARG A 40 -14.26 34.59 -3.91
C ARG A 40 -14.04 35.42 -2.64
N GLN A 41 -15.08 35.68 -1.87
CA GLN A 41 -14.96 36.39 -0.60
C GLN A 41 -14.24 35.55 0.47
N ALA A 42 -14.52 34.25 0.56
CA ALA A 42 -13.82 33.35 1.47
C ALA A 42 -12.33 33.30 1.13
N SER A 43 -11.97 33.13 -0.16
CA SER A 43 -10.58 33.17 -0.61
C SER A 43 -9.90 34.52 -0.34
N ALA A 44 -10.62 35.64 -0.48
CA ALA A 44 -10.08 36.96 -0.15
C ALA A 44 -9.85 37.13 1.36
N ARG A 45 -10.73 36.59 2.21
CA ARG A 45 -10.55 36.58 3.67
C ARG A 45 -9.37 35.73 4.10
N LEU A 46 -9.23 34.53 3.53
CA LEU A 46 -8.05 33.68 3.74
C LEU A 46 -6.77 34.43 3.34
N GLN A 47 -6.76 35.09 2.19
CA GLN A 47 -5.62 35.92 1.78
C GLN A 47 -5.34 37.06 2.76
N HIS A 48 -6.38 37.72 3.28
CA HIS A 48 -6.23 38.81 4.24
C HIS A 48 -5.77 38.33 5.63
N GLU A 49 -6.29 37.23 6.14
CA GLU A 49 -5.89 36.63 7.43
C GLU A 49 -4.46 36.09 7.37
N ILE A 50 -4.09 35.46 6.25
CA ILE A 50 -2.70 35.05 5.97
C ILE A 50 -1.78 36.28 5.87
N SER A 51 -2.27 37.40 5.33
CA SER A 51 -1.47 38.64 5.19
C SER A 51 -1.40 39.48 6.46
N SER A 52 -2.31 39.31 7.42
CA SER A 52 -2.35 40.12 8.65
C SER A 52 -1.51 39.57 9.80
N GLU A 53 -1.05 38.32 9.74
CA GLU A 53 -0.09 37.75 10.70
C GLU A 53 1.31 37.48 10.13
N LEU A 54 1.51 37.58 8.81
CA LEU A 54 2.80 37.36 8.17
C LEU A 54 3.42 38.66 7.68
N GLN A 55 4.46 39.11 8.38
CA GLN A 55 5.55 39.82 7.73
C GLN A 55 5.99 38.99 6.51
N LEU A 56 5.72 39.49 5.31
CA LEU A 56 5.95 38.82 4.01
C LEU A 56 7.44 38.48 3.70
N LEU A 57 8.33 38.56 4.69
CA LEU A 57 9.74 38.17 4.61
C LEU A 57 10.04 36.82 5.30
N GLU A 58 9.24 36.37 6.26
CA GLU A 58 9.55 35.18 7.07
C GLU A 58 9.03 33.87 6.44
N THR A 59 7.91 33.90 5.71
CA THR A 59 7.33 32.70 5.07
C THR A 59 8.13 32.18 3.89
N GLN A 60 8.70 33.06 3.08
CA GLN A 60 9.60 32.67 1.98
C GLN A 60 10.87 32.00 2.52
N GLU A 61 11.40 32.48 3.64
CA GLU A 61 12.57 31.86 4.27
C GLU A 61 12.23 30.51 4.88
N MET A 62 11.09 30.36 5.57
CA MET A 62 10.66 29.06 6.08
C MET A 62 10.41 28.05 4.96
N LEU A 63 9.69 28.42 3.90
CA LEU A 63 9.43 27.53 2.76
C LEU A 63 10.72 27.15 2.02
N LYS A 64 11.65 28.10 1.82
CA LYS A 64 12.96 27.79 1.23
C LYS A 64 13.79 26.89 2.14
N LYS A 65 13.73 27.09 3.46
CA LYS A 65 14.45 26.28 4.44
C LYS A 65 13.89 24.87 4.56
N GLU A 66 12.56 24.72 4.46
CA GLU A 66 11.87 23.43 4.42
C GLU A 66 12.17 22.68 3.11
N LEU A 67 12.11 23.36 1.96
CA LEU A 67 12.53 22.78 0.67
C LEU A 67 14.01 22.39 0.66
N ALA A 68 14.88 23.15 1.30
CA ALA A 68 16.29 22.82 1.45
C ALA A 68 16.50 21.61 2.38
N GLN A 69 15.74 21.52 3.49
CA GLN A 69 15.73 20.36 4.38
C GLN A 69 15.22 19.10 3.68
N ILE A 70 14.16 19.20 2.88
CA ILE A 70 13.62 18.07 2.11
C ILE A 70 14.68 17.57 1.12
N ARG A 71 15.35 18.47 0.38
CA ARG A 71 16.43 18.07 -0.54
C ARG A 71 17.62 17.41 0.17
N GLN A 72 17.97 17.88 1.37
CA GLN A 72 19.01 17.25 2.18
C GLN A 72 18.57 15.86 2.67
N SER A 73 17.35 15.75 3.17
CA SER A 73 16.76 14.48 3.61
C SER A 73 16.65 13.48 2.47
N GLU A 74 16.31 13.91 1.25
CA GLU A 74 16.27 13.06 0.06
C GLU A 74 17.66 12.53 -0.30
N ALA A 75 18.70 13.37 -0.22
CA ALA A 75 20.08 12.96 -0.48
C ALA A 75 20.58 11.95 0.56
N ASP A 76 20.29 12.19 1.84
CA ASP A 76 20.66 11.29 2.94
C ASP A 76 19.88 9.98 2.88
N MET A 77 18.58 10.02 2.56
CA MET A 77 17.77 8.82 2.34
C MET A 77 18.27 8.01 1.15
N LYS A 78 18.66 8.66 0.04
CA LYS A 78 19.22 7.97 -1.12
C LYS A 78 20.54 7.29 -0.79
N ALA A 79 21.45 7.97 -0.10
CA ALA A 79 22.71 7.39 0.36
C ALA A 79 22.48 6.21 1.34
N GLN A 80 21.46 6.29 2.19
CA GLN A 80 21.06 5.18 3.06
C GLN A 80 20.46 4.01 2.27
N MET A 81 19.61 4.28 1.28
CA MET A 81 19.02 3.24 0.42
C MET A 81 20.07 2.52 -0.41
N ASP A 82 21.06 3.23 -0.94
CA ASP A 82 22.18 2.63 -1.67
C ASP A 82 22.99 1.67 -0.76
N LYS A 83 23.26 2.08 0.48
CA LYS A 83 23.92 1.23 1.49
C LYS A 83 23.08 0.02 1.89
N LEU A 84 21.78 0.21 2.12
CA LEU A 84 20.83 -0.86 2.41
C LEU A 84 20.74 -1.87 1.27
N GLN A 85 20.67 -1.40 0.02
CA GLN A 85 20.63 -2.27 -1.14
C GLN A 85 21.93 -3.07 -1.28
N GLN A 86 23.07 -2.44 -1.01
CA GLN A 86 24.36 -3.13 -0.98
C GLN A 86 24.44 -4.19 0.14
N SER A 87 23.98 -3.88 1.35
CA SER A 87 23.98 -4.83 2.47
C SER A 87 23.02 -6.00 2.23
N ILE A 88 21.84 -5.74 1.66
CA ILE A 88 20.88 -6.78 1.27
C ILE A 88 21.49 -7.69 0.21
N ASN A 89 22.15 -7.13 -0.81
CA ASN A 89 22.79 -7.92 -1.86
C ASN A 89 23.93 -8.79 -1.31
N GLN A 90 24.73 -8.27 -0.37
CA GLN A 90 25.79 -9.02 0.28
C GLN A 90 25.22 -10.14 1.17
N SER A 91 24.21 -9.82 1.99
CA SER A 91 23.53 -10.81 2.84
C SER A 91 22.88 -11.91 2.01
N ASN A 92 22.22 -11.56 0.90
CA ASN A 92 21.60 -12.53 0.00
C ASN A 92 22.65 -13.45 -0.66
N ARG A 93 23.81 -12.91 -1.07
CA ARG A 93 24.91 -13.70 -1.62
C ARG A 93 25.51 -14.66 -0.59
N GLN A 94 25.67 -14.22 0.66
CA GLN A 94 26.19 -15.05 1.75
C GLN A 94 25.19 -16.15 2.16
N ALA A 95 23.90 -15.79 2.27
CA ALA A 95 22.85 -16.74 2.55
C ALA A 95 22.78 -17.80 1.44
N THR A 96 22.75 -17.39 0.17
CA THR A 96 22.69 -18.34 -0.96
C THR A 96 23.93 -19.24 -1.08
N SER A 97 25.13 -18.76 -0.74
CA SER A 97 26.32 -19.62 -0.69
C SER A 97 26.29 -20.60 0.48
N ALA A 98 25.88 -20.16 1.68
CA ALA A 98 25.76 -21.03 2.85
C ALA A 98 24.68 -22.11 2.65
N TRP A 99 23.52 -21.75 2.09
CA TRP A 99 22.48 -22.71 1.76
C TRP A 99 22.93 -23.72 0.70
N ARG A 100 23.72 -23.30 -0.29
CA ARG A 100 24.28 -24.21 -1.31
C ARG A 100 25.26 -25.20 -0.70
N GLU A 101 26.15 -24.75 0.18
CA GLU A 101 27.11 -25.61 0.88
C GLU A 101 26.40 -26.63 1.78
N ILE A 102 25.37 -26.19 2.53
CA ILE A 102 24.53 -27.10 3.34
C ILE A 102 23.79 -28.12 2.46
N ALA A 103 23.26 -27.70 1.30
CA ALA A 103 22.58 -28.60 0.38
C ALA A 103 23.54 -29.67 -0.18
N ASP A 104 24.73 -29.28 -0.63
CA ASP A 104 25.76 -30.21 -1.14
C ASP A 104 26.22 -31.19 -0.05
N MET A 105 26.34 -30.74 1.21
CA MET A 105 26.68 -31.61 2.36
C MET A 105 25.53 -32.56 2.74
N ALA A 106 24.28 -32.08 2.66
CA ALA A 106 23.10 -32.89 2.95
C ALA A 106 22.90 -33.99 1.90
N ASP A 107 23.14 -33.69 0.63
CA ASP A 107 23.11 -34.68 -0.45
C ASP A 107 24.16 -35.78 -0.23
N ALA A 108 25.38 -35.41 0.15
CA ALA A 108 26.45 -36.37 0.46
C ALA A 108 26.13 -37.29 1.66
N GLN A 109 25.50 -36.77 2.72
CA GLN A 109 25.10 -37.58 3.88
C GLN A 109 23.86 -38.44 3.60
N SER A 110 22.91 -37.94 2.80
CA SER A 110 21.67 -38.66 2.44
C SER A 110 21.89 -39.94 1.64
N ALA A 111 23.07 -40.11 1.02
CA ALA A 111 23.48 -41.32 0.33
C ALA A 111 23.77 -42.50 1.28
N THR A 112 23.97 -42.26 2.58
CA THR A 112 24.43 -43.28 3.55
C THR A 112 23.43 -43.62 4.66
N LEU A 113 22.29 -42.93 4.74
CA LEU A 113 21.25 -43.13 5.77
C LEU A 113 20.12 -44.05 5.28
N PRO A 114 19.54 -44.93 6.13
CA PRO A 114 18.41 -45.76 5.76
C PRO A 114 17.17 -44.92 5.44
N MET A 115 16.37 -45.33 4.44
CA MET A 115 15.28 -44.54 3.83
C MET A 115 14.03 -44.28 4.70
N THR A 116 14.14 -44.37 6.03
CA THR A 116 13.00 -44.45 6.95
C THR A 116 12.11 -43.21 7.01
N ASN A 117 12.56 -42.04 6.58
CA ASN A 117 11.78 -40.77 6.59
C ASN A 117 11.81 -40.00 5.26
N ARG A 118 12.14 -40.65 4.14
CA ARG A 118 12.21 -40.00 2.81
C ARG A 118 10.96 -40.24 1.95
N TRP A 119 9.82 -40.56 2.56
CA TRP A 119 8.59 -40.94 1.86
C TRP A 119 8.03 -39.88 0.90
N PHE A 120 8.40 -38.60 1.06
CA PHE A 120 8.04 -37.51 0.15
C PHE A 120 8.86 -37.50 -1.15
N LEU A 121 10.01 -38.19 -1.17
CA LEU A 121 10.85 -38.38 -2.36
C LEU A 121 10.49 -39.65 -3.14
N LEU A 122 9.57 -40.48 -2.61
CA LEU A 122 9.08 -41.67 -3.30
C LEU A 122 8.09 -41.26 -4.39
N GLY A 123 8.25 -41.88 -5.57
CA GLY A 123 7.29 -41.76 -6.67
C GLY A 123 5.93 -42.39 -6.33
N GLU A 124 4.90 -42.07 -7.13
CA GLU A 124 3.50 -42.46 -6.90
C GLU A 124 3.27 -43.97 -6.70
N TYR A 125 4.10 -44.82 -7.32
CA TYR A 125 4.03 -46.29 -7.19
C TYR A 125 4.48 -46.79 -5.80
N ASP A 126 5.60 -46.24 -5.31
CA ASP A 126 6.24 -46.67 -4.06
C ASP A 126 5.50 -46.12 -2.83
N ARG A 127 4.92 -44.91 -2.94
CA ARG A 127 4.14 -44.29 -1.86
C ARG A 127 2.97 -45.16 -1.41
N LYS A 128 2.31 -45.87 -2.33
CA LYS A 128 1.14 -46.70 -2.00
C LYS A 128 1.48 -47.96 -1.21
N HIS A 129 2.72 -48.43 -1.28
CA HIS A 129 3.14 -49.71 -0.70
C HIS A 129 4.13 -49.57 0.45
N ARG A 130 4.81 -48.42 0.57
CA ARG A 130 5.91 -48.20 1.54
C ARG A 130 5.56 -47.22 2.67
N LEU A 131 4.36 -46.64 2.65
CA LEU A 131 3.93 -45.78 3.73
C LEU A 131 3.42 -46.60 4.93
N PRO A 132 3.85 -46.30 6.16
CA PRO A 132 3.16 -46.80 7.34
C PRO A 132 1.72 -46.24 7.37
N PRO A 133 0.76 -46.94 8.01
CA PRO A 133 -0.59 -46.42 8.17
C PRO A 133 -0.55 -45.06 8.87
N ALA A 134 -1.43 -44.15 8.45
CA ALA A 134 -1.50 -42.81 9.02
C ALA A 134 -1.68 -42.91 10.55
N PRO A 135 -0.88 -42.18 11.35
CA PRO A 135 -1.01 -42.21 12.80
C PRO A 135 -2.39 -41.71 13.22
N PHE A 136 -2.98 -42.39 14.21
CA PHE A 136 -4.25 -41.97 14.78
C PHE A 136 -4.06 -40.65 15.52
N LEU A 137 -4.63 -39.58 14.97
CA LEU A 137 -4.72 -38.30 15.66
C LEU A 137 -6.02 -38.30 16.46
N PRO A 138 -5.98 -38.29 17.81
CA PRO A 138 -7.19 -38.12 18.60
C PRO A 138 -7.82 -36.79 18.19
N ASN A 139 -9.10 -36.79 17.83
CA ASN A 139 -9.76 -35.62 17.30
C ASN A 139 -10.20 -34.68 18.42
N HIS A 140 -9.30 -33.81 18.88
CA HIS A 140 -9.59 -32.86 19.96
C HIS A 140 -10.48 -31.68 19.52
N THR A 141 -10.67 -31.50 18.20
CA THR A 141 -11.45 -30.41 17.61
C THR A 141 -12.86 -30.81 17.17
N ALA A 142 -13.16 -32.09 16.93
CA ALA A 142 -14.50 -32.50 16.49
C ALA A 142 -15.48 -32.87 17.61
N ASP A 143 -15.00 -33.09 18.84
CA ASP A 143 -15.86 -33.40 19.98
C ASP A 143 -15.94 -32.21 20.97
N PRO A 144 -16.73 -31.16 20.65
CA PRO A 144 -16.96 -30.03 21.55
C PRO A 144 -17.72 -30.43 22.83
N LEU A 145 -18.15 -31.68 22.95
CA LEU A 145 -18.82 -32.22 24.13
C LEU A 145 -17.85 -32.87 25.13
N LEU A 146 -16.69 -33.35 24.68
CA LEU A 146 -15.70 -33.98 25.56
C LEU A 146 -14.70 -32.94 26.13
N ASN A 147 -14.33 -31.94 25.33
CA ASN A 147 -13.26 -31.00 25.66
C ASN A 147 -13.68 -29.80 26.53
N LYS A 148 -14.97 -29.64 26.85
CA LYS A 148 -15.42 -28.61 27.79
C LYS A 148 -14.90 -28.84 29.20
N ALA A 149 -14.73 -30.09 29.61
CA ALA A 149 -14.25 -30.44 30.94
C ALA A 149 -12.73 -30.14 31.10
N VAL A 150 -11.92 -30.39 30.07
CA VAL A 150 -10.47 -30.16 30.09
C VAL A 150 -10.11 -28.68 29.93
N ALA A 151 -10.91 -27.91 29.19
CA ALA A 151 -10.67 -26.47 28.99
C ALA A 151 -10.90 -25.62 30.26
N GLN A 152 -11.65 -26.13 31.25
CA GLN A 152 -11.93 -25.40 32.49
C GLN A 152 -10.84 -25.57 33.56
N GLU A 153 -9.94 -26.54 33.43
CA GLU A 153 -8.89 -26.82 34.43
C GLU A 153 -7.66 -25.92 34.28
N HIS A 154 -7.48 -25.26 33.12
CA HIS A 154 -6.36 -24.35 32.87
C HIS A 154 -6.65 -22.88 33.23
N GLN A 155 -7.82 -22.58 33.82
CA GLN A 155 -8.22 -21.22 34.21
C GLN A 155 -8.32 -20.98 35.72
N SER A 156 -7.87 -21.93 36.54
CA SER A 156 -7.73 -21.78 38.00
C SER A 156 -6.28 -21.83 38.45
#